data_AF-A0A9E0V9D1-F1
#
_entry.id   AF-A0A9E0V9D1-F1
#
_cell.length_a   1.000
_cell.length_b   1.000
_cell.length_c   1.000
_cell.angle_alpha   90.00
_cell.angle_beta   90.00
_cell.angle_gamma   90.00
#
_symmetry.space_group_name_H-M   'P 1'
#
loop_
_entity.id
_entity.type
_entity.pdbx_description
1 polymer ?
#
loop_
_entity_poly.entity_id
_entity_poly.type
_entity_poly.pdbx_seq_one_letter_code
_entity_poly.pdbx_strand_id
1 'polypeptide(L)'
;MKQYPKRYKEMFERALNALRNMAPETKFKGITLADFAAQVERSLATRRHLDDLDDQTVIGLIDRETEDEKTLAMLADIVDGVVGHEDFGDDSALYEALGFVRKSQRKSGLTRRKRKAETKEMP
;
A
#
# COMPACT_ATOMS: atom_id res chain seq x y z
N MET A 1 6.10 -8.19 7.02
CA MET A 1 6.23 -7.71 8.41
C MET A 1 7.01 -8.75 9.22
N LYS A 2 8.21 -8.42 9.69
CA LYS A 2 9.07 -9.37 10.41
C LYS A 2 8.44 -9.61 11.79
N GLN A 3 7.90 -10.80 12.05
CA GLN A 3 7.33 -11.15 13.37
C GLN A 3 8.38 -10.88 14.45
N TYR A 4 8.19 -9.84 15.25
CA TYR A 4 8.90 -9.72 16.52
C TYR A 4 8.38 -10.87 17.39
N PRO A 5 9.22 -11.85 17.75
CA PRO A 5 8.71 -13.09 18.30
C PRO A 5 8.06 -12.77 19.65
N LYS A 6 6.75 -13.03 19.74
CA LYS A 6 5.90 -12.93 20.95
C LYS A 6 6.63 -13.43 22.21
N ARG A 7 7.50 -14.43 22.01
CA ARG A 7 8.47 -14.97 22.97
C ARG A 7 9.20 -13.94 23.83
N TYR A 8 9.64 -12.79 23.31
CA TYR A 8 10.35 -11.81 24.15
C TYR A 8 9.43 -11.02 25.08
N LYS A 9 8.23 -10.65 24.61
CA LYS A 9 7.22 -10.00 25.45
C LYS A 9 6.83 -10.94 26.60
N GLU A 10 6.49 -12.18 26.27
CA GLU A 10 6.13 -13.22 27.24
C GLU A 10 7.27 -13.49 28.23
N MET A 11 8.53 -13.52 27.75
CA MET A 11 9.70 -13.69 28.61
C MET A 11 9.86 -12.53 29.60
N PHE A 12 9.68 -11.28 29.15
CA PHE A 12 9.78 -10.10 30.02
C PHE A 12 8.67 -10.09 31.08
N GLU A 13 7.43 -10.37 30.69
CA GLU A 13 6.29 -10.45 31.60
C GLU A 13 6.50 -11.55 32.64
N ARG A 14 6.96 -12.73 32.21
CA ARG A 14 7.27 -13.85 33.12
C ARG A 14 8.39 -13.48 34.10
N ALA A 15 9.45 -12.83 33.63
CA ALA A 15 10.56 -12.41 34.47
C ALA A 15 10.12 -11.34 35.49
N LEU A 16 9.32 -10.36 35.06
CA LEU A 16 8.80 -9.30 35.91
C LEU A 16 7.87 -9.87 37.00
N ASN A 17 6.98 -10.79 36.65
CA ASN A 17 6.11 -11.48 37.60
C ASN A 17 6.90 -12.33 38.59
N ALA A 18 7.91 -13.07 38.13
CA ALA A 18 8.76 -13.88 39.00
C ALA A 18 9.52 -13.01 40.02
N LEU A 19 10.15 -11.92 39.56
CA LEU A 19 10.87 -10.99 40.44
C LEU A 19 9.93 -10.32 41.44
N ARG A 20 8.74 -9.89 41.00
CA ARG A 20 7.73 -9.27 41.86
C ARG A 20 7.27 -10.19 43.00
N ASN A 21 7.12 -11.49 42.72
CA ASN A 21 6.59 -12.44 43.69
C ASN A 21 7.68 -13.04 44.60
N MET A 22 8.88 -13.24 44.05
CA MET A 22 9.92 -14.01 44.75
C MET A 22 11.01 -13.13 45.37
N ALA A 23 11.23 -11.93 44.84
CA ALA A 23 12.36 -11.07 45.24
C ALA A 23 12.09 -9.56 45.00
N PRO A 24 10.97 -8.99 45.51
CA PRO A 24 10.57 -7.61 45.18
C PRO A 24 11.57 -6.54 45.66
N GLU A 25 12.21 -6.76 46.81
CA GLU A 25 13.15 -5.81 47.43
C GLU A 25 14.62 -6.11 47.10
N THR A 26 14.89 -7.23 46.42
CA THR A 26 16.26 -7.68 46.13
C THR A 26 16.84 -6.91 44.96
N LYS A 27 18.08 -6.46 45.11
CA LYS A 27 18.87 -5.86 44.03
C LYS A 27 19.76 -6.92 43.38
N PHE A 28 19.62 -7.12 42.07
CA PHE A 28 20.49 -8.02 41.31
C PHE A 28 21.49 -7.20 40.51
N LYS A 29 22.79 -7.29 40.85
CA LYS A 29 23.83 -6.44 40.25
C LYS A 29 23.51 -4.93 40.30
N GLY A 30 22.86 -4.49 41.39
CA GLY A 30 22.43 -3.10 41.56
C GLY A 30 21.12 -2.72 40.86
N ILE A 31 20.53 -3.60 40.04
CA ILE A 31 19.25 -3.37 39.36
C ILE A 31 18.11 -3.73 40.31
N THR A 32 17.16 -2.79 40.47
CA THR A 32 15.93 -3.01 41.24
C THR A 32 14.79 -3.54 40.37
N LEU A 33 13.72 -4.06 40.98
CA LEU A 33 12.49 -4.40 40.28
C LEU A 33 11.92 -3.20 39.50
N ALA A 34 12.01 -2.00 40.07
CA ALA A 34 11.55 -0.77 39.43
C ALA A 34 12.34 -0.44 38.17
N ASP A 35 13.68 -0.58 38.20
CA ASP A 35 14.54 -0.33 37.03
C ASP A 35 14.21 -1.31 35.90
N PHE A 36 14.04 -2.59 36.24
CA PHE A 36 13.70 -3.62 35.27
C PHE A 36 12.30 -3.37 34.68
N ALA A 37 11.31 -3.07 35.51
CA ALA A 37 9.95 -2.75 35.07
C ALA A 37 9.93 -1.54 34.12
N ALA A 38 10.67 -0.47 34.44
CA ALA A 38 10.80 0.69 33.56
C ALA A 38 11.42 0.33 32.20
N GLN A 39 12.41 -0.57 32.16
CA GLN A 39 13.00 -1.03 30.91
C GLN A 39 12.07 -1.92 30.08
N VAL A 40 11.28 -2.76 30.74
CA VAL A 40 10.22 -3.55 30.08
C VAL A 40 9.19 -2.61 29.46
N GLU A 41 8.75 -1.58 30.18
CA GLU A 41 7.80 -0.60 29.63
C GLU A 41 8.36 0.15 28.41
N ARG A 42 9.62 0.61 28.45
CA ARG A 42 10.26 1.21 27.27
C ARG A 42 10.28 0.26 26.06
N SER A 43 10.54 -1.01 26.33
CA SER A 43 10.55 -2.05 25.30
C SER A 43 9.14 -2.26 24.70
N LEU A 44 8.11 -2.32 25.53
CA LEU A 44 6.72 -2.47 25.08
C LEU A 44 6.20 -1.22 24.36
N ALA A 45 6.56 -0.03 24.84
CA ALA A 45 6.19 1.24 24.21
C ALA A 45 6.73 1.35 22.78
N THR A 46 7.97 0.91 22.55
CA THR A 46 8.56 0.88 21.21
C THR A 46 7.79 -0.04 20.26
N ARG A 47 7.25 -1.16 20.76
CA ARG A 47 6.44 -2.09 19.95
C ARG A 47 5.10 -1.45 19.57
N ARG A 48 4.40 -0.85 20.55
CA ARG A 48 3.15 -0.12 20.29
C ARG A 48 3.35 0.99 19.26
N HIS A 49 4.46 1.72 19.34
CA HIS A 49 4.77 2.76 18.37
C HIS A 49 4.95 2.21 16.95
N LEU A 50 5.54 1.02 16.79
CA LEU A 50 5.62 0.38 15.47
C LEU A 50 4.22 0.00 14.97
N ASP A 51 3.38 -0.59 15.82
CA ASP A 51 1.99 -0.93 15.47
C ASP A 51 1.23 0.34 15.00
N ASP A 52 1.39 1.47 15.71
CA ASP A 52 0.80 2.77 15.32
C ASP A 52 1.31 3.26 13.96
N LEU A 53 2.60 3.09 13.65
CA LEU A 53 3.19 3.48 12.36
C LEU A 53 2.69 2.60 11.21
N ASP A 54 2.47 1.31 11.47
CA ASP A 54 1.90 0.40 10.49
C ASP A 54 0.45 0.79 10.18
N ASP A 55 -0.35 1.14 11.18
CA ASP A 55 -1.71 1.66 10.99
C ASP A 55 -1.70 2.98 10.20
N GLN A 56 -0.78 3.90 10.51
CA GLN A 56 -0.61 5.15 9.75
C GLN A 56 -0.21 4.89 8.29
N THR A 57 0.60 3.87 8.05
CA THR A 57 0.99 3.47 6.69
C THR A 57 -0.23 2.99 5.90
N VAL A 58 -1.09 2.19 6.51
CA VAL A 58 -2.33 1.73 5.87
C VAL A 58 -3.25 2.91 5.55
N ILE A 59 -3.44 3.85 6.49
CA ILE A 59 -4.24 5.06 6.26
C ILE A 59 -3.66 5.86 5.09
N GLY A 60 -2.35 6.12 5.10
CA GLY A 60 -1.69 6.89 4.03
C GLY A 60 -1.78 6.23 2.66
N LEU A 61 -1.81 4.89 2.58
CA LEU A 61 -2.05 4.17 1.33
C LEU A 61 -3.47 4.39 0.80
N ILE A 62 -4.48 4.34 1.67
CA ILE A 62 -5.88 4.58 1.31
C ILE A 62 -6.07 6.03 0.83
N ASP A 63 -5.50 6.99 1.57
CA ASP A 63 -5.58 8.41 1.21
C ASP A 63 -4.92 8.66 -0.15
N ARG A 64 -3.74 8.08 -0.38
CA ARG A 64 -3.05 8.19 -1.67
C ARG A 64 -3.91 7.62 -2.81
N GLU A 65 -4.46 6.42 -2.64
CA GLU A 65 -5.31 5.81 -3.67
C GLU A 65 -6.54 6.68 -3.97
N THR A 66 -7.16 7.24 -2.93
CA THR A 66 -8.33 8.12 -3.05
C THR A 66 -7.99 9.41 -3.83
N GLU A 67 -6.86 10.05 -3.52
CA GLU A 67 -6.45 11.29 -4.21
C GLU A 67 -5.94 11.03 -5.64
N ASP A 68 -5.27 9.90 -5.86
CA ASP A 68 -4.85 9.46 -7.20
C ASP A 68 -6.08 9.21 -8.09
N GLU A 69 -7.13 8.56 -7.58
CA GLU A 69 -8.39 8.35 -8.31
C GLU A 69 -9.05 9.67 -8.73
N LYS A 70 -9.10 10.67 -7.83
CA LYS A 70 -9.62 12.00 -8.15
C LYS A 70 -8.79 12.68 -9.23
N THR A 71 -7.47 12.59 -9.11
CA THR A 71 -6.55 13.18 -10.09
C THR A 71 -6.70 12.52 -11.46
N LEU A 72 -6.87 11.20 -11.51
CA LEU A 72 -7.12 10.46 -12.74
C LEU A 72 -8.46 10.84 -13.38
N ALA A 73 -9.51 11.05 -12.58
CA ALA A 73 -10.78 11.55 -13.09
C ALA A 73 -10.65 12.94 -13.73
N MET A 74 -9.96 13.87 -13.05
CA MET A 74 -9.68 15.20 -13.60
C MET A 74 -8.84 15.14 -14.88
N LEU A 75 -7.84 14.24 -14.93
CA LEU A 75 -7.04 14.04 -16.13
C LEU A 75 -7.90 13.53 -17.30
N ALA A 76 -8.85 12.63 -17.04
CA ALA A 76 -9.78 12.17 -18.07
C ALA A 76 -10.62 13.32 -18.62
N ASP A 77 -11.18 14.17 -17.76
CA ASP A 77 -11.95 15.35 -18.19
C ASP A 77 -11.10 16.32 -19.03
N ILE A 78 -9.84 16.55 -18.64
CA ILE A 78 -8.90 17.37 -19.41
C ILE A 78 -8.67 16.77 -20.78
N VAL A 79 -8.44 15.45 -20.86
CA VAL A 79 -8.18 14.75 -22.11
C VAL A 79 -9.39 14.81 -23.03
N ASP A 80 -10.60 14.62 -22.51
CA ASP A 80 -11.84 14.78 -23.28
C ASP A 80 -11.99 16.22 -23.81
N GLY A 81 -11.64 17.22 -22.99
CA GLY A 81 -11.56 18.61 -23.40
C GLY A 81 -10.55 18.84 -24.53
N VAL A 82 -9.34 18.29 -24.44
CA VAL A 82 -8.32 18.38 -25.50
C VAL A 82 -8.80 17.75 -26.80
N VAL A 83 -9.49 16.61 -26.74
CA VAL A 83 -10.03 15.94 -27.93
C VAL A 83 -11.11 16.78 -28.61
N GLY A 84 -11.94 17.49 -27.82
CA GLY A 84 -13.03 18.33 -28.32
C GLY A 84 -12.67 19.78 -28.67
N HIS A 85 -11.42 20.21 -28.44
CA HIS A 85 -11.00 21.60 -28.62
C HIS A 85 -10.65 21.92 -30.09
N GLU A 86 -10.92 23.14 -30.55
CA GLU A 86 -10.68 23.57 -31.93
C GLU A 86 -9.19 23.68 -32.29
N ASP A 87 -8.39 24.30 -31.40
CA ASP A 87 -6.93 24.45 -31.59
C ASP A 87 -6.12 23.19 -31.22
N PHE A 88 -6.76 22.22 -30.55
CA PHE A 88 -6.13 20.96 -30.16
C PHE A 88 -6.92 19.79 -30.77
N GLY A 89 -6.74 18.59 -30.24
CA GLY A 89 -7.41 17.39 -30.74
C GLY A 89 -6.65 16.12 -30.43
N ASP A 90 -7.26 14.99 -30.80
CA ASP A 90 -6.71 13.64 -30.64
C ASP A 90 -5.44 13.35 -31.48
N ASP A 91 -5.02 14.28 -32.32
CA ASP A 91 -3.79 14.22 -33.13
C ASP A 91 -2.75 15.32 -32.78
N SER A 92 -3.05 16.14 -31.77
CA SER A 92 -2.19 17.27 -31.36
C SER A 92 -0.92 16.82 -30.63
N ALA A 93 0.08 17.71 -30.58
CA ALA A 93 1.31 17.47 -29.81
C ALA A 93 1.07 17.44 -28.29
N LEU A 94 0.08 18.20 -27.81
CA LEU A 94 -0.32 18.19 -26.41
C LEU A 94 -0.88 16.82 -26.01
N TYR A 95 -1.72 16.21 -26.86
CA TYR A 95 -2.29 14.89 -26.60
C TYR A 95 -1.21 13.81 -26.45
N GLU A 96 -0.15 13.86 -27.28
CA GLU A 96 1.02 12.98 -27.14
C GLU A 96 1.84 13.27 -25.87
N ALA A 97 2.05 14.55 -25.55
CA ALA A 97 2.80 14.95 -24.35
C ALA A 97 2.11 14.53 -23.05
N LEU A 98 0.77 14.41 -23.05
CA LEU A 98 -0.02 13.83 -21.95
C LEU A 98 0.14 12.30 -21.84
N GLY A 99 0.88 11.66 -22.76
CA GLY A 99 1.16 10.22 -22.75
C GLY A 99 0.21 9.38 -23.60
N PHE A 100 -0.69 10.02 -24.38
CA PHE A 100 -1.63 9.30 -25.24
C PHE A 100 -1.08 9.12 -26.65
N VAL A 101 -1.49 8.03 -27.31
CA VAL A 101 -1.12 7.81 -28.73
C VAL A 101 -2.05 8.61 -29.62
N ARG A 102 -1.48 9.46 -30.48
CA ARG A 102 -2.20 10.29 -31.45
C ARG A 102 -3.03 9.47 -32.43
N LYS A 103 -4.16 10.00 -32.89
CA LYS A 103 -5.09 9.31 -33.80
C LYS A 103 -4.41 8.83 -35.09
N SER A 104 -3.61 9.66 -35.74
CA SER A 104 -2.90 9.31 -36.98
C SER A 104 -1.91 8.15 -36.80
N GLN A 105 -1.40 7.96 -35.57
CA GLN A 105 -0.46 6.90 -35.21
C GLN A 105 -1.16 5.61 -34.77
N ARG A 106 -2.45 5.66 -34.42
CA ARG A 106 -3.26 4.49 -34.09
C ARG A 106 -3.50 3.68 -35.37
N LYS A 107 -2.75 2.59 -35.56
CA LYS A 107 -3.04 1.62 -36.64
C LYS A 107 -4.43 1.02 -36.42
N SER A 108 -5.40 1.32 -37.29
CA SER A 108 -6.73 0.71 -37.25
C SER A 108 -6.63 -0.79 -37.60
N GLY A 109 -6.48 -1.64 -36.60
CA GLY A 109 -6.03 -3.03 -36.79
C GLY A 109 -6.86 -4.09 -36.07
N LEU A 110 -8.17 -3.93 -35.96
CA LEU A 110 -9.04 -5.05 -35.55
C LEU A 110 -9.70 -5.68 -36.80
N THR A 111 -9.01 -6.57 -37.49
CA THR A 111 -9.63 -7.39 -38.55
C THR A 111 -10.39 -8.56 -37.93
N ARG A 112 -11.72 -8.49 -37.84
CA ARG A 112 -12.57 -9.63 -37.45
C ARG A 112 -12.70 -10.60 -38.63
N ARG A 113 -11.82 -11.60 -38.73
CA ARG A 113 -11.93 -12.65 -39.76
C ARG A 113 -13.21 -13.47 -39.51
N LYS A 114 -14.17 -13.46 -40.45
CA LYS A 114 -15.33 -14.37 -40.44
C LYS A 114 -14.86 -15.79 -40.76
N ARG A 115 -15.20 -16.78 -39.91
CA ARG A 115 -15.02 -18.20 -40.23
C ARG A 115 -16.02 -18.55 -41.34
N LYS A 116 -15.52 -19.09 -42.47
CA LYS A 116 -16.34 -19.57 -43.58
C LYS A 116 -17.11 -20.81 -43.07
N ALA A 117 -18.44 -20.79 -43.16
CA ALA A 117 -19.25 -21.95 -42.84
C ALA A 117 -18.92 -23.06 -43.84
N GLU A 118 -18.44 -24.20 -43.34
CA GLU A 118 -18.27 -25.41 -44.15
C GLU A 118 -19.64 -26.01 -44.42
N THR A 119 -20.07 -25.93 -45.67
CA THR A 119 -21.20 -26.68 -46.23
C THR A 119 -20.86 -28.16 -46.15
N LYS A 120 -21.56 -28.88 -45.28
CA LYS A 120 -21.47 -30.34 -45.18
C LYS A 120 -22.53 -30.94 -46.12
N GLU A 121 -22.15 -31.28 -47.35
CA GLU A 121 -22.97 -32.16 -48.19
C GLU A 121 -22.65 -33.61 -47.84
N MET A 122 -23.71 -34.34 -47.45
CA MET A 122 -23.72 -35.78 -47.20
C MET A 122 -23.79 -36.55 -48.53
N PRO A 123 -23.16 -37.72 -48.64
CA PRO A 123 -23.80 -38.89 -49.25
C PRO A 123 -24.69 -39.62 -48.24
#